data_AF-A0A942G4W5-F1
#
_entry.id   AF-A0A942G4W5-F1
#
_cell.length_a   1.000
_cell.length_b   1.000
_cell.length_c   1.000
_cell.angle_alpha   90.00
_cell.angle_beta   90.00
_cell.angle_gamma   90.00
#
_symmetry.space_group_name_H-M   'P 1'
#
loop_
_entity.id
_entity.type
_entity.pdbx_description
1 polymer ?
#
loop_
_entity_poly.entity_id
_entity_poly.type
_entity_poly.pdbx_seq_one_letter_code
_entity_poly.pdbx_strand_id
1 'polypeptide(L)'
;AFIQCAGSRDENHLRHCSRICCMATLKQTMYVREIDAEAKSTVYYIDIRVIDRLEDFYQGVQKDPNVGFVKSKVARIALNESNGNPILHGVDTEGYHRYATEHDLVVLAVGMEPEVVGLIGQKSLPADIVLDSSNFIEGSKSAGMFGAGSAASPLDVNRAVQSATAAAMRAVQVIHKTASTEAAA
;
A
#
# COMPACT_ATOMS: atom_id res chain seq x y z
N ALA A 1 -9.87 0.56 -15.68
CA ALA A 1 -10.26 0.52 -14.25
C ALA A 1 -9.08 0.30 -13.31
N PHE A 2 -9.16 0.84 -12.10
CA PHE A 2 -8.26 0.57 -10.98
C PHE A 2 -9.03 -0.10 -9.84
N ILE A 3 -8.51 -1.20 -9.30
CA ILE A 3 -9.09 -1.90 -8.15
C ILE A 3 -8.25 -1.63 -6.91
N GLN A 4 -8.81 -0.90 -5.95
CA GLN A 4 -8.16 -0.67 -4.66
C GLN A 4 -8.16 -1.92 -3.80
N CYS A 5 -7.21 -1.98 -2.87
CA CYS A 5 -7.11 -3.06 -1.90
C CYS A 5 -6.99 -4.44 -2.56
N ALA A 6 -6.33 -4.52 -3.72
CA ALA A 6 -6.09 -5.80 -4.38
C ALA A 6 -5.09 -6.61 -3.53
N GLY A 7 -5.63 -7.55 -2.75
CA GLY A 7 -4.87 -8.35 -1.79
C GLY A 7 -4.59 -7.69 -0.43
N SER A 8 -4.87 -6.40 -0.25
CA SER A 8 -4.77 -5.70 1.05
C SER A 8 -6.13 -5.57 1.72
N ARG A 9 -6.14 -5.42 3.05
CA ARG A 9 -7.39 -5.42 3.86
C ARG A 9 -8.26 -6.64 3.50
N ASP A 10 -7.59 -7.77 3.36
CA ASP A 10 -8.20 -9.06 3.05
C ASP A 10 -7.81 -10.08 4.11
N GLU A 11 -8.82 -10.69 4.73
CA GLU A 11 -8.60 -11.70 5.77
C GLU A 11 -7.90 -12.96 5.23
N ASN A 12 -8.02 -13.21 3.92
CA ASN A 12 -7.45 -14.37 3.22
C ASN A 12 -6.05 -14.12 2.62
N HIS A 13 -5.53 -12.87 2.66
CA HIS A 13 -4.22 -12.55 2.09
C HIS A 13 -3.44 -11.57 2.98
N LEU A 14 -3.47 -10.25 2.70
CA LEU A 14 -2.83 -9.24 3.56
C LEU A 14 -3.90 -8.53 4.39
N ARG A 15 -3.88 -8.76 5.71
CA ARG A 15 -4.86 -8.15 6.63
C ARG A 15 -4.68 -6.65 6.79
N HIS A 16 -3.46 -6.14 6.59
CA HIS A 16 -3.14 -4.73 6.75
C HIS A 16 -3.54 -3.89 5.53
N CYS A 17 -3.60 -2.58 5.75
CA CYS A 17 -3.68 -1.60 4.67
C CYS A 17 -2.25 -1.26 4.21
N SER A 18 -2.03 -1.30 2.90
CA SER A 18 -0.71 -0.99 2.30
C SER A 18 -0.39 0.51 2.19
N ARG A 19 -1.29 1.38 2.68
CA ARG A 19 -1.18 2.85 2.83
C ARG A 19 -0.91 3.69 1.57
N ILE A 20 -0.11 3.21 0.62
CA ILE A 20 0.30 3.95 -0.58
C ILE A 20 -0.62 3.72 -1.79
N CYS A 21 -1.34 2.60 -1.84
CA CYS A 21 -2.09 2.16 -3.02
C CYS A 21 -3.15 3.18 -3.49
N CYS A 22 -3.87 3.84 -2.56
CA CYS A 22 -4.85 4.87 -2.90
C CYS A 22 -4.19 6.07 -3.59
N MET A 23 -3.16 6.63 -2.96
CA MET A 23 -2.43 7.78 -3.50
C MET A 23 -1.72 7.45 -4.82
N ALA A 24 -1.11 6.27 -4.92
CA ALA A 24 -0.47 5.81 -6.15
C ALA A 24 -1.49 5.69 -7.30
N THR A 25 -2.70 5.20 -7.02
CA THR A 25 -3.77 5.12 -8.02
C THR A 25 -4.19 6.50 -8.48
N LEU A 26 -4.46 7.43 -7.57
CA LEU A 26 -4.85 8.80 -7.93
C LEU A 26 -3.77 9.49 -8.79
N LYS A 27 -2.49 9.22 -8.50
CA LYS A 27 -1.39 9.69 -9.35
C LYS A 27 -1.44 9.06 -10.73
N GLN A 28 -1.65 7.74 -10.82
CA GLN A 28 -1.71 7.02 -12.09
C GLN A 28 -2.93 7.39 -12.93
N THR A 29 -4.07 7.73 -12.32
CA THR A 29 -5.21 8.27 -13.08
C THR A 29 -4.81 9.56 -13.79
N MET A 30 -4.08 10.45 -13.12
CA MET A 30 -3.57 11.68 -13.77
C MET A 30 -2.58 11.40 -14.89
N TYR A 31 -1.68 10.42 -14.75
CA TYR A 31 -0.79 10.02 -15.85
C TYR A 31 -1.54 9.53 -17.08
N VAL A 32 -2.63 8.77 -16.89
CA VAL A 32 -3.50 8.36 -18.01
C VAL A 32 -4.11 9.58 -18.69
N ARG A 33 -4.58 10.57 -17.92
CA ARG A 33 -5.14 11.84 -18.42
C ARG A 33 -4.10 12.71 -19.14
N GLU A 34 -2.84 12.69 -18.70
CA GLU A 34 -1.72 13.41 -19.33
C GLU A 34 -1.37 12.81 -20.70
N ILE A 35 -1.46 11.49 -20.84
CA ILE A 35 -1.20 10.79 -22.10
C ILE A 35 -2.37 10.99 -23.08
N ASP A 36 -3.60 10.90 -22.58
CA ASP A 36 -4.81 11.05 -23.39
C ASP A 36 -5.91 11.79 -22.60
N ALA A 37 -6.25 12.99 -23.07
CA ALA A 37 -7.28 13.85 -22.50
C ALA A 37 -8.71 13.35 -22.71
N GLU A 38 -8.94 12.27 -23.45
CA GLU A 38 -10.25 11.59 -23.54
C GLU A 38 -10.27 10.26 -22.77
N ALA A 39 -9.13 9.78 -22.28
CA ALA A 39 -9.04 8.52 -21.56
C ALA A 39 -9.80 8.59 -20.22
N LYS A 40 -10.58 7.53 -19.95
CA LYS A 40 -11.43 7.42 -18.76
C LYS A 40 -10.84 6.43 -17.77
N SER A 41 -10.88 6.80 -16.50
CA SER A 41 -10.49 5.93 -15.39
C SER A 41 -11.66 5.73 -14.44
N THR A 42 -11.81 4.52 -13.92
CA THR A 42 -12.76 4.23 -12.84
C THR A 42 -12.00 3.59 -11.69
N VAL A 43 -12.10 4.19 -10.50
CA VAL A 43 -11.47 3.71 -9.27
C VAL A 43 -12.52 2.99 -8.43
N TYR A 44 -12.36 1.68 -8.26
CA TYR A 44 -13.20 0.86 -7.39
C TYR A 44 -12.57 0.77 -6.00
N TYR A 45 -13.24 1.25 -4.96
CA TYR A 45 -12.65 1.42 -3.62
C TYR A 45 -13.59 1.09 -2.46
N ILE A 46 -13.01 0.71 -1.32
CA ILE A 46 -13.73 0.62 -0.04
C ILE A 46 -13.71 1.99 0.65
N ASP A 47 -12.49 2.48 0.92
CA ASP A 47 -12.20 3.82 1.45
C ASP A 47 -11.03 4.41 0.65
N ILE A 48 -11.08 5.71 0.35
CA ILE A 48 -9.91 6.44 -0.14
C ILE A 48 -9.11 6.91 1.06
N ARG A 49 -7.87 6.40 1.19
CA ARG A 49 -6.97 6.75 2.30
C ARG A 49 -5.85 7.65 1.80
N VAL A 50 -6.17 8.93 1.70
CA VAL A 50 -5.23 10.00 1.41
C VAL A 50 -5.12 10.84 2.68
N ILE A 51 -3.90 11.12 3.12
CA ILE A 51 -3.64 11.65 4.47
C ILE A 51 -2.96 13.02 4.36
N ASP A 52 -3.29 13.92 5.29
CA ASP A 52 -2.65 15.23 5.43
C ASP A 52 -2.86 16.10 4.17
N ARG A 53 -1.89 16.95 3.83
CA ARG A 53 -1.84 17.81 2.63
C ARG A 53 -2.17 17.14 1.28
N LEU A 54 -2.19 15.81 1.21
CA LEU A 54 -2.51 15.10 -0.02
C LEU A 54 -4.01 15.10 -0.33
N GLU A 55 -4.86 15.49 0.62
CA GLU A 55 -6.31 15.62 0.38
C GLU A 55 -6.62 16.59 -0.75
N ASP A 56 -5.89 17.71 -0.86
CA ASP A 56 -6.06 18.67 -1.96
C ASP A 56 -5.80 18.03 -3.33
N PHE A 57 -4.86 17.09 -3.40
CA PHE A 57 -4.61 16.31 -4.62
C PHE A 57 -5.80 15.40 -4.94
N TYR A 58 -6.34 14.69 -3.95
CA TYR A 58 -7.53 13.86 -4.13
C TYR A 58 -8.74 14.69 -4.60
N GLN A 59 -8.99 15.83 -3.96
CA GLN A 59 -10.04 16.77 -4.36
C GLN A 59 -9.84 17.29 -5.79
N GLY A 60 -8.58 17.49 -6.20
CA GLY A 60 -8.22 17.82 -7.59
C GLY A 60 -8.63 16.71 -8.57
N VAL A 61 -8.31 15.45 -8.25
CA VAL A 61 -8.69 14.30 -9.09
C VAL A 61 -10.21 14.11 -9.16
N GLN A 62 -10.93 14.31 -8.04
CA GLN A 62 -12.40 14.20 -8.02
C GLN A 62 -13.10 15.22 -8.92
N LYS A 63 -12.46 16.35 -9.23
CA LYS A 63 -13.02 17.36 -10.13
C LYS A 63 -12.86 17.00 -11.60
N ASP A 64 -12.02 16.01 -11.95
CA ASP A 64 -11.87 15.56 -13.33
C ASP A 64 -13.08 14.70 -13.73
N PRO A 65 -13.89 15.12 -14.73
CA PRO A 65 -15.07 14.37 -15.15
C PRO A 65 -14.76 13.01 -15.79
N ASN A 66 -13.51 12.77 -16.20
CA ASN A 66 -13.07 11.51 -16.78
C ASN A 66 -12.50 10.53 -15.74
N VAL A 67 -12.47 10.90 -14.45
CA VAL A 67 -12.09 10.01 -13.35
C VAL A 67 -13.31 9.71 -12.48
N GLY A 68 -13.88 8.52 -12.69
CA GLY A 68 -15.01 8.02 -11.90
C GLY A 68 -14.56 7.28 -10.64
N PHE A 69 -15.40 7.32 -9.62
CA PHE A 69 -15.21 6.63 -8.35
C PHE A 69 -16.43 5.75 -8.07
N VAL A 70 -16.21 4.48 -7.73
CA VAL A 70 -17.27 3.52 -7.39
C VAL A 70 -16.94 2.89 -6.05
N LYS A 71 -17.83 3.08 -5.07
CA LYS A 71 -17.61 2.56 -3.71
C LYS A 71 -17.95 1.07 -3.65
N SER A 72 -16.96 0.24 -3.93
CA SER A 72 -17.10 -1.20 -4.08
C SER A 72 -15.81 -1.96 -3.78
N LYS A 73 -15.95 -3.13 -3.13
CA LYS A 73 -14.95 -4.21 -3.22
C LYS A 73 -15.35 -5.11 -4.39
N VAL A 74 -14.57 -5.10 -5.47
CA VAL A 74 -14.82 -5.95 -6.65
C VAL A 74 -14.82 -7.42 -6.22
N ALA A 75 -15.87 -8.15 -6.62
CA ALA A 75 -16.09 -9.53 -6.22
C ALA A 75 -15.40 -10.53 -7.16
N ARG A 76 -15.46 -10.29 -8.47
CA ARG A 76 -14.73 -11.10 -9.47
C ARG A 76 -14.40 -10.30 -10.71
N ILE A 77 -13.40 -10.77 -11.43
CA ILE A 77 -13.07 -10.36 -12.79
C ILE A 77 -13.45 -11.51 -13.72
N ALA A 78 -14.30 -11.24 -14.71
CA ALA A 78 -14.59 -12.15 -15.82
C ALA A 78 -13.88 -11.65 -17.08
N LEU A 79 -13.78 -12.49 -18.11
CA LEU A 79 -13.42 -12.02 -19.45
C LEU A 79 -14.66 -12.03 -20.33
N ASN A 80 -14.82 -10.99 -21.14
CA ASN A 80 -15.75 -10.99 -22.24
C ASN A 80 -15.24 -11.95 -23.32
N GLU A 81 -16.00 -12.99 -23.66
CA GLU A 81 -15.60 -14.03 -24.61
C GLU A 81 -15.42 -13.50 -26.05
N SER A 82 -16.07 -12.39 -26.40
CA SER A 82 -16.06 -11.83 -27.76
C SER A 82 -14.82 -10.98 -28.08
N ASN A 83 -14.29 -10.24 -27.10
CA ASN A 83 -13.19 -9.29 -27.30
C ASN A 83 -12.03 -9.47 -26.29
N GLY A 84 -12.19 -10.32 -25.29
CA GLY A 84 -11.17 -10.59 -24.27
C GLY A 84 -11.09 -9.53 -23.17
N ASN A 85 -11.94 -8.51 -23.18
CA ASN A 85 -11.89 -7.43 -22.19
C ASN A 85 -12.30 -7.90 -20.79
N PRO A 86 -11.66 -7.41 -19.71
CA PRO A 86 -12.08 -7.71 -18.35
C PRO A 86 -13.41 -7.06 -17.98
N ILE A 87 -14.32 -7.86 -17.41
CA ILE A 87 -15.59 -7.42 -16.83
C ILE A 87 -15.49 -7.48 -15.31
N LEU A 88 -15.64 -6.33 -14.66
CA LEU A 88 -15.65 -6.23 -13.21
C LEU A 88 -17.07 -6.44 -12.68
N HIS A 89 -17.22 -7.38 -11.76
CA HIS A 89 -18.46 -7.61 -11.05
C HIS A 89 -18.35 -7.20 -9.59
N GLY A 90 -19.35 -6.50 -9.09
CA GLY A 90 -19.42 -6.12 -7.69
C GLY A 90 -20.74 -5.44 -7.34
N VAL A 91 -20.74 -4.82 -6.18
CA VAL A 91 -21.86 -4.01 -5.67
C VAL A 91 -21.34 -2.61 -5.42
N ASP A 92 -21.95 -1.62 -6.07
CA ASP A 92 -21.83 -0.24 -5.64
C ASP A 92 -22.62 -0.10 -4.34
N THR A 93 -21.89 0.10 -3.25
CA THR A 93 -22.46 0.22 -1.90
C THR A 93 -23.21 1.54 -1.73
N GLU A 94 -22.98 2.52 -2.60
CA GLU A 94 -23.78 3.73 -2.71
C GLU A 94 -25.04 3.40 -3.53
N GLY A 95 -26.13 3.12 -2.82
CA GLY A 95 -27.41 2.75 -3.43
C GLY A 95 -27.60 1.24 -3.69
N TYR A 96 -26.61 0.40 -3.32
CA TYR A 96 -26.71 -1.07 -3.38
C TYR A 96 -26.98 -1.64 -4.78
N HIS A 97 -26.37 -1.06 -5.80
CA HIS A 97 -26.53 -1.50 -7.18
C HIS A 97 -25.48 -2.55 -7.57
N ARG A 98 -25.91 -3.69 -8.10
CA ARG A 98 -25.00 -4.67 -8.70
C ARG A 98 -24.54 -4.16 -10.07
N TYR A 99 -23.26 -4.33 -10.38
CA TYR A 99 -22.71 -3.99 -11.68
C TYR A 99 -21.94 -5.15 -12.31
N ALA A 100 -21.88 -5.09 -13.64
CA ALA A 100 -21.00 -5.88 -14.49
C ALA A 100 -20.46 -4.91 -15.53
N THR A 101 -19.32 -4.28 -15.25
CA THR A 101 -18.78 -3.20 -16.08
C THR A 101 -17.54 -3.70 -16.79
N GLU A 102 -17.58 -3.65 -18.12
CA GLU A 102 -16.45 -3.98 -18.98
C GLU A 102 -15.45 -2.81 -19.03
N HIS A 103 -14.16 -3.13 -19.05
CA HIS A 103 -13.07 -2.17 -19.18
C HIS A 103 -12.02 -2.71 -20.16
N ASP A 104 -11.31 -1.83 -20.85
CA ASP A 104 -10.22 -2.25 -21.76
C ASP A 104 -8.97 -2.74 -21.00
N LEU A 105 -8.76 -2.22 -19.80
CA LEU A 105 -7.65 -2.58 -18.92
C LEU A 105 -8.06 -2.51 -17.45
N VAL A 106 -7.62 -3.49 -16.68
CA VAL A 106 -7.75 -3.50 -15.21
C VAL A 106 -6.38 -3.46 -14.57
N VAL A 107 -6.18 -2.46 -13.72
CA VAL A 107 -4.98 -2.28 -12.90
C VAL A 107 -5.31 -2.68 -11.46
N LEU A 108 -4.56 -3.65 -10.94
CA LEU A 108 -4.66 -4.07 -9.54
C LEU A 108 -3.74 -3.21 -8.69
N ALA A 109 -4.30 -2.42 -7.77
CA ALA A 109 -3.51 -1.67 -6.80
C ALA A 109 -3.08 -2.62 -5.67
N VAL A 110 -2.06 -3.44 -5.97
CA VAL A 110 -1.59 -4.52 -5.10
C VAL A 110 -0.99 -4.03 -3.79
N GLY A 111 -1.07 -4.89 -2.77
CA GLY A 111 -0.50 -4.61 -1.46
C GLY A 111 1.02 -4.68 -1.38
N MET A 112 1.57 -4.16 -0.29
CA MET A 112 2.97 -4.32 0.09
C MET A 112 3.08 -5.43 1.13
N GLU A 113 3.86 -6.46 0.79
CA GLU A 113 4.25 -7.54 1.68
C GLU A 113 5.74 -7.39 2.01
N PRO A 114 6.16 -7.59 3.28
CA PRO A 114 7.55 -7.47 3.64
C PRO A 114 8.37 -8.65 3.08
N GLU A 115 9.35 -8.34 2.23
CA GLU A 115 10.35 -9.32 1.79
C GLU A 115 11.47 -9.46 2.83
N VAL A 116 11.10 -9.86 4.06
CA VAL A 116 12.05 -10.01 5.17
C VAL A 116 12.69 -11.41 5.21
N VAL A 117 12.15 -12.37 4.46
CA VAL A 117 12.69 -13.73 4.33
C VAL A 117 13.39 -13.85 2.98
N GLY A 118 14.73 -13.82 2.96
CA GLY A 118 15.53 -13.93 1.73
C GLY A 118 16.61 -12.85 1.54
N LEU A 119 16.65 -11.83 2.41
CA LEU A 119 17.70 -10.82 2.41
C LEU A 119 19.09 -11.48 2.60
N ILE A 120 19.94 -11.37 1.58
CA ILE A 120 21.39 -11.60 1.66
C ILE A 120 21.77 -13.04 2.08
N GLY A 121 21.32 -14.04 1.32
CA GLY A 121 21.82 -15.42 1.47
C GLY A 121 21.47 -16.10 2.80
N GLN A 122 20.69 -15.47 3.67
CA GLN A 122 20.18 -16.05 4.90
C GLN A 122 18.77 -16.62 4.67
N LYS A 123 18.59 -17.89 5.06
CA LYS A 123 17.28 -18.57 5.02
C LYS A 123 16.26 -17.99 6.01
N SER A 124 16.71 -17.22 7.00
CA SER A 124 15.87 -16.68 8.07
C SER A 124 16.49 -15.41 8.67
N LEU A 125 15.64 -14.52 9.19
CA LEU A 125 16.07 -13.39 10.01
C LEU A 125 16.80 -13.88 11.28
N PRO A 126 17.66 -13.04 11.89
CA PRO A 126 18.22 -13.34 13.21
C PRO A 126 17.13 -13.61 14.25
N ALA A 127 17.32 -14.60 15.11
CA ALA A 127 16.34 -15.03 16.13
C ALA A 127 15.97 -13.93 17.16
N ASP A 128 16.76 -12.85 17.19
CA ASP A 128 16.54 -11.68 18.02
C ASP A 128 15.51 -10.69 17.42
N ILE A 129 15.27 -10.74 16.11
CA ILE A 129 14.27 -9.90 15.44
C ILE A 129 12.86 -10.31 15.87
N VAL A 130 12.05 -9.31 16.18
CA VAL A 130 10.62 -9.45 16.46
C VAL A 130 9.84 -8.92 15.26
N LEU A 131 8.91 -9.73 14.77
CA LEU A 131 8.00 -9.38 13.69
C LEU A 131 6.60 -9.12 14.25
N ASP A 132 5.88 -8.19 13.62
CA ASP A 132 4.47 -7.98 13.90
C ASP A 132 3.59 -9.10 13.27
N SER A 133 2.27 -9.03 13.50
CA SER A 133 1.30 -9.99 12.94
C SER A 133 1.22 -10.01 11.40
N SER A 134 1.84 -9.04 10.73
CA SER A 134 1.90 -8.89 9.27
C SER A 134 3.32 -9.13 8.73
N ASN A 135 4.21 -9.69 9.56
CA ASN A 135 5.61 -10.01 9.26
C ASN A 135 6.54 -8.80 9.02
N PHE A 136 6.14 -7.59 9.41
CA PHE A 136 7.05 -6.44 9.39
C PHE A 136 7.94 -6.40 10.63
N ILE A 137 9.14 -5.83 10.51
CA ILE A 137 10.09 -5.73 11.62
C ILE A 137 9.61 -4.70 12.63
N GLU A 138 9.20 -5.16 13.81
CA GLU A 138 8.82 -4.31 14.94
C GLU A 138 10.06 -3.84 15.73
N GLY A 139 11.08 -4.70 15.81
CA GLY A 139 12.32 -4.42 16.52
C GLY A 139 13.09 -5.70 16.86
N SER A 140 13.70 -5.71 18.03
CA SER A 140 14.49 -6.84 18.53
C SER A 140 14.39 -6.99 20.05
N LYS A 141 14.61 -8.21 20.56
CA LYS A 141 14.57 -8.49 22.00
C LYS A 141 15.73 -7.84 22.74
N SER A 142 16.92 -7.83 22.11
CA SER A 142 18.10 -7.14 22.63
C SER A 142 18.04 -5.62 22.51
N ALA A 143 17.06 -5.10 21.77
CA ALA A 143 16.97 -3.70 21.34
C ALA A 143 18.15 -3.21 20.49
N GLY A 144 18.98 -4.09 19.93
CA GLY A 144 20.12 -3.74 19.07
C GLY A 144 19.81 -3.65 17.56
N MET A 145 18.71 -4.22 17.11
CA MET A 145 18.28 -4.22 15.71
C MET A 145 16.92 -3.53 15.52
N PHE A 146 16.77 -2.80 14.42
CA PHE A 146 15.61 -1.98 14.11
C PHE A 146 15.13 -2.18 12.68
N GLY A 147 13.81 -2.16 12.48
CA GLY A 147 13.23 -2.00 11.16
C GLY A 147 13.34 -0.55 10.69
N ALA A 148 13.61 -0.35 9.41
CA ALA A 148 13.63 0.97 8.77
C ALA A 148 12.88 0.94 7.43
N GLY A 149 12.11 2.00 7.15
CA GLY A 149 11.35 2.12 5.92
C GLY A 149 10.33 1.00 5.75
N SER A 150 10.21 0.49 4.53
CA SER A 150 9.19 -0.52 4.17
C SER A 150 9.39 -1.88 4.84
N ALA A 151 10.56 -2.14 5.43
CA ALA A 151 10.78 -3.35 6.23
C ALA A 151 10.05 -3.31 7.58
N ALA A 152 9.73 -2.11 8.09
CA ALA A 152 9.06 -1.92 9.37
C ALA A 152 7.53 -1.74 9.24
N SER A 153 7.04 -1.32 8.07
CA SER A 153 5.62 -1.07 7.82
C SER A 153 5.41 -0.77 6.33
N PRO A 154 4.20 -0.91 5.77
CA PRO A 154 3.92 -0.38 4.42
C PRO A 154 3.89 1.15 4.45
N LEU A 155 4.89 1.79 3.84
CA LEU A 155 5.09 3.23 3.90
C LEU A 155 5.23 3.84 2.51
N ASP A 156 4.76 5.09 2.37
CA ASP A 156 5.15 5.96 1.27
C ASP A 156 6.59 6.46 1.44
N VAL A 157 7.13 7.12 0.41
CA VAL A 157 8.53 7.60 0.41
C VAL A 157 8.80 8.58 1.55
N ASN A 158 7.87 9.50 1.84
CA ASN A 158 8.06 10.49 2.90
C ASN A 158 8.13 9.82 4.28
N ARG A 159 7.20 8.91 4.55
CA ARG A 159 7.16 8.13 5.79
C ARG A 159 8.33 7.16 5.90
N ALA A 160 8.80 6.59 4.79
CA ALA A 160 9.98 5.74 4.78
C ALA A 160 11.23 6.52 5.22
N VAL A 161 11.40 7.76 4.74
CA VAL A 161 12.49 8.64 5.19
C VAL A 161 12.36 8.97 6.67
N GLN A 162 11.15 9.31 7.15
CA GLN A 162 10.92 9.55 8.59
C GLN A 162 11.25 8.31 9.44
N SER A 163 10.83 7.13 9.00
CA SER A 163 11.12 5.85 9.65
C SER A 163 12.63 5.57 9.70
N ALA A 164 13.35 5.80 8.60
CA ALA A 164 14.80 5.63 8.55
C ALA A 164 15.54 6.59 9.50
N THR A 165 15.13 7.87 9.55
CA THR A 165 15.68 8.84 10.51
C THR A 165 15.44 8.39 11.96
N ALA A 166 14.24 7.91 12.28
CA ALA A 166 13.92 7.40 13.61
C ALA A 166 14.78 6.17 13.97
N ALA A 167 14.99 5.25 13.03
CA ALA A 167 15.86 4.08 13.24
C ALA A 167 17.32 4.49 13.49
N ALA A 168 17.85 5.45 12.73
CA ALA A 168 19.20 5.98 12.93
C ALA A 168 19.36 6.61 14.34
N MET A 169 18.38 7.39 14.78
CA MET A 169 18.41 8.00 16.12
C MET A 169 18.35 6.96 17.24
N ARG A 170 17.56 5.88 17.07
CA ARG A 170 17.55 4.76 18.03
C ARG A 170 18.89 4.03 18.08
N ALA A 171 19.53 3.80 16.94
CA ALA A 171 20.86 3.19 16.89
C ALA A 171 21.91 4.02 17.66
N VAL A 172 21.91 5.35 17.49
CA VAL A 172 22.78 6.25 18.25
C VAL A 172 22.55 6.12 19.76
N GLN A 173 21.29 6.06 20.21
CA GLN A 173 20.96 5.89 21.63
C GLN A 173 21.48 4.56 22.20
N VAL A 174 21.37 3.47 21.44
CA VAL A 174 21.90 2.15 21.86
C VAL A 174 23.41 2.17 21.97
N ILE A 175 24.10 2.77 20.99
CA ILE A 175 25.56 2.90 21.02
C ILE A 175 25.99 3.69 22.26
N HIS A 176 25.38 4.85 22.53
CA HIS A 176 25.69 5.65 23.71
C HIS A 176 25.44 4.89 25.02
N LYS A 177 24.30 4.21 25.15
CA LYS A 177 23.98 3.42 26.35
C LYS A 177 24.98 2.30 26.58
N THR A 178 25.38 1.60 25.51
CA THR A 178 26.33 0.49 25.58
C THR A 178 27.71 1.00 25.99
N ALA A 179 28.21 2.06 25.34
CA ALA A 179 29.50 2.68 25.67
C ALA A 179 29.55 3.20 27.13
N SER A 180 28.47 3.80 27.63
CA SER A 180 28.39 4.22 29.04
C SER A 180 28.38 3.05 30.02
N THR A 181 27.79 1.92 29.63
CA THR A 181 27.76 0.71 30.46
C THR A 181 29.14 0.05 30.52
N GLU A 182 29.84 -0.02 29.39
CA GLU A 182 31.23 -0.51 29.31
C GLU A 182 32.20 0.36 30.09
N ALA A 183 32.06 1.69 30.05
CA ALA A 183 32.92 2.60 30.80
C ALA A 183 32.69 2.57 32.33
N ALA A 184 31.57 2.01 32.79
CA ALA A 184 31.22 1.89 34.20
C ALA A 184 31.53 0.51 34.81
N ALA A 185 31.96 -0.45 33.98
CA ALA A 185 32.35 -1.81 34.38
C ALA A 185 33.86 -1.93 34.56
#